data_AF-A0A183B9K5-F1
#
_entry.id   AF-A0A183B9K5-F1
#
_cell.length_a   1.000
_cell.length_b   1.000
_cell.length_c   1.000
_cell.angle_alpha   90.00
_cell.angle_beta   90.00
_cell.angle_gamma   90.00
#
_symmetry.space_group_name_H-M   'P 1'
#
loop_
_entity.id
_entity.type
_entity.pdbx_description
1 polymer ?
#
loop_
_entity_poly.entity_id
_entity_poly.type
_entity_poly.pdbx_seq_one_letter_code
_entity_poly.pdbx_strand_id
1 'polypeptide(L)'
;MEYRKQFNARHQYNGEGVQRFVQELRRLASRAFENDWPAEVEKKLLEQLAEGSRSNNVRRHLLMNPPSDLEGDVKRAEDMEKLEAATAAPGECLAVGHDGAQKGQTSGVAERLRNATTVAAQVSVPAQITSPWHNRTFNYGGRQPGESKQKNVEYPHCLLPVK
;
A
#
# COMPACT_ATOMS: atom_id res chain seq x y z
N MET A 1 -15.43 -8.42 28.26
CA MET A 1 -14.56 -8.28 27.08
C MET A 1 -14.80 -6.91 26.47
N GLU A 2 -13.75 -6.20 26.06
CA GLU A 2 -13.87 -4.87 25.48
C GLU A 2 -13.77 -4.94 23.96
N TYR A 3 -14.91 -5.10 23.28
CA TYR A 3 -14.97 -5.32 21.83
C TYR A 3 -14.32 -4.20 21.02
N ARG A 4 -14.37 -2.95 21.51
CA ARG A 4 -13.68 -1.80 20.88
C ARG A 4 -12.17 -2.02 20.80
N LYS A 5 -11.54 -2.55 21.86
CA LYS A 5 -10.11 -2.87 21.85
C LYS A 5 -9.79 -3.98 20.87
N GLN A 6 -10.65 -5.01 20.79
CA GLN A 6 -10.48 -6.11 19.84
C GLN A 6 -10.61 -5.63 18.39
N PHE A 7 -11.60 -4.78 18.11
CA PHE A 7 -11.80 -4.17 16.81
C PHE A 7 -10.55 -3.41 16.34
N ASN A 8 -10.05 -2.49 17.15
CA ASN A 8 -8.87 -1.68 16.81
C ASN A 8 -7.58 -2.50 16.70
N ALA A 9 -7.45 -3.59 17.48
CA ALA A 9 -6.29 -4.47 17.42
C ALA A 9 -6.36 -5.49 16.26
N ARG A 10 -7.51 -5.62 15.59
CA ARG A 10 -7.73 -6.66 14.59
C ARG A 10 -7.01 -6.32 13.29
N HIS A 11 -5.99 -7.11 12.99
CA HIS A 11 -5.26 -7.10 11.72
C HIS A 11 -5.50 -8.41 10.99
N GLN A 12 -5.53 -8.36 9.66
CA GLN A 12 -5.64 -9.53 8.81
C GLN A 12 -4.51 -10.53 9.10
N TYR A 13 -4.87 -11.77 9.40
CA TYR A 13 -3.90 -12.82 9.74
C TYR A 13 -3.18 -13.36 8.51
N ASN A 14 -2.06 -14.06 8.74
CA ASN A 14 -1.36 -14.77 7.66
C ASN A 14 -2.28 -15.85 7.07
N GLY A 15 -2.45 -15.82 5.74
CA GLY A 15 -3.33 -16.76 5.02
C GLY A 15 -4.83 -16.46 5.14
N GLU A 16 -5.22 -15.43 5.90
CA GLU A 16 -6.59 -14.93 5.89
C GLU A 16 -6.79 -14.01 4.68
N GLY A 17 -7.85 -14.21 3.90
CA GLY A 17 -8.24 -13.29 2.83
C GLY A 17 -9.09 -12.13 3.33
N VAL A 18 -9.16 -11.05 2.56
CA VAL A 18 -9.90 -9.81 2.91
C VAL A 18 -11.35 -10.07 3.32
N GLN A 19 -12.08 -10.94 2.60
CA GLN A 19 -13.49 -11.27 2.90
C GLN A 19 -13.68 -11.81 4.33
N ARG A 20 -12.83 -12.75 4.74
CA ARG A 20 -12.84 -13.35 6.09
C ARG A 20 -12.51 -12.32 7.16
N PHE A 21 -11.51 -11.47 6.88
CA PHE A 21 -11.11 -10.39 7.76
C PHE A 21 -12.27 -9.40 7.99
N VAL A 22 -12.95 -8.96 6.92
CA VAL A 22 -14.08 -8.02 6.99
C VAL A 22 -15.29 -8.62 7.70
N GLN A 23 -15.57 -9.91 7.45
CA GLN A 23 -16.62 -10.62 8.18
C GLN A 23 -16.41 -10.56 9.69
N GLU A 24 -15.16 -10.75 10.12
CA GLU A 24 -14.80 -10.69 11.54
C GLU A 24 -14.82 -9.26 12.07
N LEU A 25 -14.40 -8.26 11.28
CA LEU A 25 -14.55 -6.85 11.63
C LEU A 25 -16.02 -6.46 11.84
N ARG A 26 -16.92 -6.89 10.95
CA ARG A 26 -18.37 -6.67 11.07
C ARG A 26 -18.91 -7.29 12.37
N ARG A 27 -18.47 -8.51 12.70
CA ARG A 27 -18.84 -9.20 13.96
C ARG A 27 -18.37 -8.46 15.22
N LEU A 28 -17.17 -7.89 15.18
CA LEU A 28 -16.63 -7.09 16.28
C LEU A 28 -17.34 -5.74 16.37
N ALA A 29 -17.57 -5.08 15.24
CA ALA A 29 -18.23 -3.78 15.15
C ALA A 29 -19.66 -3.83 15.70
N SER A 30 -20.43 -4.88 15.37
CA SER A 30 -21.80 -5.04 15.84
C SER A 30 -21.92 -5.11 17.37
N ARG A 31 -20.84 -5.52 18.07
CA ARG A 31 -20.78 -5.58 19.53
C ARG A 31 -20.06 -4.38 20.14
N ALA A 32 -19.16 -3.75 19.39
CA ALA A 32 -18.36 -2.62 19.86
C ALA A 32 -19.09 -1.27 19.73
N PHE A 33 -20.03 -1.19 18.79
CA PHE A 33 -20.68 0.04 18.34
C PHE A 33 -22.19 -0.14 18.16
N GLU A 34 -22.83 -0.94 19.02
CA GLU A 34 -24.26 -1.27 18.95
C GLU A 34 -25.18 -0.03 18.95
N ASN A 35 -24.73 1.07 19.57
CA ASN A 35 -25.49 2.32 19.69
C ASN A 35 -25.05 3.40 18.69
N ASP A 36 -24.02 3.15 17.87
CA ASP A 36 -23.51 4.13 16.91
C ASP A 36 -24.37 4.09 15.64
N TRP A 37 -24.37 5.19 14.87
CA TRP A 37 -25.12 5.22 13.62
C TRP A 37 -24.49 4.30 12.56
N PRO A 38 -25.27 3.64 11.70
CA PRO A 38 -24.73 2.72 10.69
C PRO A 38 -23.62 3.34 9.82
N ALA A 39 -23.75 4.60 9.43
CA ALA A 39 -22.74 5.33 8.67
C ALA A 39 -21.44 5.56 9.46
N GLU A 40 -21.51 5.76 10.76
CA GLU A 40 -20.33 5.88 11.63
C GLU A 40 -19.64 4.53 11.82
N VAL A 41 -20.42 3.46 11.95
CA VAL A 41 -19.90 2.09 12.00
C VAL A 41 -19.21 1.72 10.69
N GLU A 42 -19.81 2.06 9.55
CA GLU A 42 -19.22 1.84 8.24
C GLU A 42 -17.90 2.59 8.07
N LYS A 43 -17.85 3.86 8.48
CA LYS A 43 -16.61 4.64 8.49
C LYS A 43 -15.51 3.97 9.32
N LYS A 44 -15.83 3.46 10.51
CA LYS A 44 -14.88 2.74 11.37
C LYS A 44 -14.41 1.43 10.71
N LEU A 45 -15.32 0.71 10.04
CA LEU A 45 -14.99 -0.51 9.29
C LEU A 45 -14.01 -0.21 8.16
N LEU A 46 -14.22 0.89 7.43
CA LEU A 46 -13.35 1.34 6.35
C LEU A 46 -11.96 1.76 6.86
N GLU A 47 -11.92 2.52 7.96
CA GLU A 47 -10.67 2.89 8.63
C GLU A 47 -9.89 1.64 9.07
N GLN A 48 -10.55 0.70 9.74
CA GLN A 48 -9.91 -0.53 10.21
C GLN A 48 -9.55 -1.50 9.07
N LEU A 49 -10.30 -1.49 7.96
CA LEU A 49 -9.95 -2.23 6.76
C LEU A 49 -8.63 -1.70 6.19
N ALA A 50 -8.48 -0.37 6.06
CA ALA A 50 -7.25 0.23 5.56
C ALA A 50 -6.05 -0.01 6.50
N GLU A 51 -6.22 0.22 7.80
CA GLU A 51 -5.15 0.09 8.80
C GLU A 51 -4.76 -1.37 9.04
N GLY A 52 -5.75 -2.24 9.17
CA GLY A 52 -5.60 -3.65 9.53
C GLY A 52 -5.32 -4.59 8.36
N SER A 53 -5.35 -4.12 7.11
CA SER A 53 -4.98 -4.92 5.94
C SER A 53 -3.52 -5.35 6.00
N ARG A 54 -3.26 -6.63 5.67
CA ARG A 54 -1.91 -7.19 5.67
C ARG A 54 -1.10 -6.76 4.45
N SER A 55 -1.74 -6.69 3.28
CA SER A 55 -1.07 -6.26 2.05
C SER A 55 -0.74 -4.77 2.11
N ASN A 56 0.52 -4.44 1.86
CA ASN A 56 0.99 -3.06 1.77
C ASN A 56 0.37 -2.33 0.57
N ASN A 57 0.13 -3.01 -0.56
CA ASN A 57 -0.47 -2.34 -1.72
C ASN A 57 -1.95 -2.09 -1.48
N VAL A 58 -2.67 -3.03 -0.87
CA VAL A 58 -4.06 -2.83 -0.44
C VAL A 58 -4.17 -1.64 0.49
N ARG A 59 -3.38 -1.62 1.58
CA ARG A 59 -3.38 -0.52 2.54
C ARG A 59 -3.04 0.83 1.89
N ARG A 60 -1.99 0.87 1.06
CA ARG A 60 -1.62 2.10 0.34
C ARG A 60 -2.73 2.57 -0.58
N HIS A 61 -3.36 1.66 -1.32
CA HIS A 61 -4.44 2.00 -2.25
C HIS A 61 -5.65 2.59 -1.51
N LEU A 62 -6.07 1.96 -0.40
CA LEU A 62 -7.19 2.42 0.42
C LEU A 62 -6.89 3.77 1.11
N LEU A 63 -5.64 4.03 1.48
CA LEU A 63 -5.25 5.33 2.05
C LEU A 63 -5.22 6.45 1.01
N MET A 64 -4.82 6.16 -0.22
CA MET A 64 -4.71 7.16 -1.30
C MET A 64 -6.04 7.44 -1.97
N ASN A 65 -6.97 6.48 -1.95
CA ASN A 65 -8.30 6.61 -2.50
C ASN A 65 -9.29 6.44 -1.33
N PRO A 66 -9.71 7.55 -0.68
CA PRO A 66 -10.52 7.50 0.52
C PRO A 66 -11.76 6.62 0.27
N PRO A 67 -11.99 5.63 1.14
CA PRO A 67 -13.13 4.73 1.00
C PRO A 67 -14.46 5.48 1.05
N SER A 68 -15.37 5.15 0.12
CA SER A 68 -16.71 5.73 0.06
C SER A 68 -17.83 4.71 0.29
N ASP A 69 -17.53 3.42 0.14
CA ASP A 69 -18.47 2.31 0.25
C ASP A 69 -17.70 1.05 0.67
N LEU A 70 -18.12 0.40 1.76
CA LEU A 70 -17.41 -0.75 2.29
C LEU A 70 -17.35 -1.91 1.28
N GLU A 71 -18.43 -2.19 0.58
CA GLU A 71 -18.47 -3.35 -0.33
C GLU A 71 -17.56 -3.15 -1.55
N GLY A 72 -17.59 -1.96 -2.14
CA GLY A 72 -16.71 -1.58 -3.24
C GLY A 72 -15.23 -1.64 -2.87
N ASP A 73 -14.86 -1.23 -1.65
CA ASP A 73 -13.48 -1.30 -1.18
C ASP A 73 -13.02 -2.72 -0.87
N VAL A 74 -13.89 -3.55 -0.29
CA VAL A 74 -13.63 -4.97 -0.08
C VAL A 74 -13.35 -5.68 -1.40
N LYS A 75 -14.18 -5.41 -2.43
CA LYS A 75 -13.97 -5.98 -3.76
C LYS A 75 -12.64 -5.54 -4.37
N ARG A 76 -12.29 -4.26 -4.29
CA ARG A 76 -11.00 -3.74 -4.79
C ARG A 76 -9.82 -4.38 -4.07
N ALA A 77 -9.91 -4.50 -2.74
CA ALA A 77 -8.88 -5.13 -1.93
C ALA A 77 -8.69 -6.61 -2.31
N GLU A 78 -9.77 -7.34 -2.50
CA GLU A 78 -9.73 -8.73 -2.96
C GLU A 78 -9.12 -8.88 -4.36
N ASP A 79 -9.49 -8.01 -5.30
CA ASP A 79 -8.92 -8.01 -6.65
C ASP A 79 -7.40 -7.74 -6.63
N MET A 80 -6.93 -6.87 -5.73
CA MET A 80 -5.50 -6.64 -5.51
C MET A 80 -4.77 -7.84 -4.90
N GLU A 81 -5.34 -8.50 -3.87
CA GLU A 81 -4.73 -9.70 -3.29
C GLU A 81 -4.59 -10.83 -4.32
N LYS A 82 -5.59 -10.98 -5.21
CA LYS A 82 -5.54 -11.94 -6.32
C LYS A 82 -4.44 -11.60 -7.32
N LEU A 83 -4.29 -10.31 -7.67
CA LEU A 83 -3.23 -9.85 -8.57
C LEU A 83 -1.84 -10.09 -7.96
N GLU A 84 -1.66 -9.81 -6.67
CA GLU A 84 -0.43 -10.10 -5.94
C GLU A 84 -0.11 -11.59 -5.92
N ALA A 85 -1.10 -12.45 -5.66
CA ALA A 85 -0.92 -13.89 -5.69
C ALA A 85 -0.55 -14.41 -7.08
N ALA A 86 -1.18 -13.89 -8.14
CA ALA A 86 -0.90 -14.27 -9.52
C ALA A 86 0.51 -13.84 -9.98
N THR A 87 0.99 -12.68 -9.52
CA THR A 87 2.34 -12.17 -9.86
C THR A 87 3.44 -12.78 -9.02
N ALA A 88 3.14 -13.25 -7.81
CA ALA A 88 4.07 -13.98 -6.95
C ALA A 88 4.26 -15.45 -7.40
N ALA A 89 3.31 -16.00 -8.15
CA ALA A 89 3.45 -17.32 -8.74
C ALA A 89 4.57 -17.29 -9.80
N PRO A 90 5.52 -18.24 -9.80
CA PRO A 90 6.50 -18.37 -10.86
C PRO A 90 5.78 -18.61 -12.18
N GLY A 91 5.67 -17.57 -13.00
CA GLY A 91 5.24 -17.72 -14.38
C GLY A 91 6.35 -18.44 -15.13
N GLU A 92 6.07 -19.65 -15.64
CA GLU A 92 6.90 -20.27 -16.66
C GLU A 92 6.80 -19.41 -17.92
N CYS A 93 7.68 -18.42 -18.02
CA CYS A 93 7.89 -17.67 -19.25
C CYS A 93 8.47 -18.64 -20.29
N LEU A 94 7.61 -19.29 -21.06
CA LEU A 94 8.00 -19.98 -22.28
C LEU A 94 8.44 -18.92 -23.29
N ALA A 95 9.74 -18.65 -23.33
CA ALA A 95 10.35 -17.86 -24.38
C ALA A 95 10.12 -18.58 -25.72
N VAL A 96 9.16 -18.10 -26.51
CA VAL A 96 8.98 -18.54 -27.90
C VAL A 96 10.11 -17.92 -28.71
N GLY A 97 11.23 -18.64 -28.83
CA GLY A 97 12.27 -18.33 -29.78
C GLY A 97 11.74 -18.51 -31.20
N HIS A 98 11.67 -17.43 -31.96
CA HIS A 98 11.56 -17.52 -33.42
C HIS A 98 12.94 -17.88 -33.96
N ASP A 99 13.21 -19.19 -34.12
CA ASP A 99 14.37 -19.68 -34.87
C ASP A 99 14.16 -19.46 -36.37
N GLY A 100 14.43 -18.24 -36.82
CA GLY A 100 14.69 -17.94 -38.22
C GLY A 100 16.16 -18.23 -38.55
N ALA A 101 16.44 -19.47 -38.96
CA ALA A 101 17.76 -19.89 -39.42
C ALA A 101 18.25 -19.04 -40.60
N GLN A 102 19.42 -18.40 -40.47
CA GLN A 102 20.30 -18.12 -41.60
C GLN A 102 21.78 -18.13 -41.17
N LYS A 103 22.56 -18.70 -42.08
CA LYS A 103 23.89 -19.32 -41.93
C LYS A 103 25.01 -18.28 -42.02
N GLY A 104 26.01 -18.33 -41.13
CA GLY A 104 27.23 -17.52 -41.25
C GLY A 104 28.26 -17.78 -40.15
N GLN A 105 29.32 -18.52 -40.50
CA GLN A 105 30.61 -18.65 -39.78
C GLN A 105 31.29 -17.25 -39.66
N THR A 106 32.17 -16.85 -38.73
CA THR A 106 33.14 -17.48 -37.81
C THR A 106 33.61 -16.47 -36.74
N SER A 107 33.88 -16.96 -35.53
CA SER A 107 34.91 -16.60 -34.53
C SER A 107 35.41 -15.14 -34.38
N GLY A 108 35.29 -14.62 -33.16
CA GLY A 108 36.34 -13.78 -32.56
C GLY A 108 35.88 -12.69 -31.61
N VAL A 109 36.40 -12.77 -30.38
CA VAL A 109 36.59 -11.73 -29.35
C VAL A 109 35.38 -11.15 -28.60
N ALA A 110 35.54 -11.18 -27.28
CA ALA A 110 34.64 -10.67 -26.27
C ALA A 110 34.52 -9.15 -26.31
N GLU A 111 33.30 -8.62 -26.25
CA GLU A 111 33.06 -7.33 -25.62
C GLU A 111 31.65 -7.24 -25.02
N ARG A 112 31.64 -6.80 -23.77
CA ARG A 112 30.46 -6.37 -23.00
C ARG A 112 29.65 -5.36 -23.82
N LEU A 113 28.34 -5.55 -23.90
CA LEU A 113 27.43 -4.40 -23.78
C LEU A 113 26.19 -4.79 -22.99
N ARG A 114 26.03 -4.09 -21.87
CA ARG A 114 24.88 -4.15 -20.97
C ARG A 114 23.76 -3.34 -21.59
N ASN A 115 22.74 -4.03 -22.09
CA ASN A 115 21.53 -3.37 -22.59
C ASN A 115 20.33 -4.00 -21.90
N ALA A 116 20.25 -3.82 -20.58
CA ALA A 116 18.98 -3.98 -19.87
C ALA A 116 18.10 -2.78 -20.24
N THR A 117 17.27 -2.93 -21.27
CA THR A 117 16.19 -1.98 -21.55
C THR A 117 15.13 -2.17 -20.47
N THR A 118 15.32 -1.50 -19.34
CA THR A 118 14.24 -1.28 -18.38
C THR A 118 13.23 -0.35 -19.05
N VAL A 119 12.09 -0.90 -19.46
CA VAL A 119 10.92 -0.09 -19.80
C VAL A 119 10.42 0.50 -18.48
N ALA A 120 10.90 1.69 -18.15
CA ALA A 120 10.33 2.48 -17.07
C ALA A 120 8.92 2.88 -17.50
N ALA A 121 7.90 2.18 -16.98
CA ALA A 121 6.53 2.65 -17.02
C ALA A 121 6.49 4.00 -16.28
N GLN A 122 6.43 5.08 -17.05
CA GLN A 122 6.24 6.43 -16.51
C GLN A 122 4.80 6.53 -16.00
N VAL A 123 4.60 6.17 -14.73
CA VAL A 123 3.38 6.52 -14.02
C VAL A 123 3.51 7.99 -13.64
N SER A 124 2.86 8.85 -14.42
CA SER A 124 2.67 10.26 -14.06
C SER A 124 1.95 10.34 -12.72
N VAL A 125 2.63 10.93 -11.73
CA VAL A 125 2.08 11.25 -10.42
C VAL A 125 1.34 12.58 -10.54
N PRO A 126 0.01 12.67 -10.34
CA PRO A 126 -0.65 13.96 -10.22
C PRO A 126 -0.24 14.66 -8.91
N ALA A 127 -0.14 15.98 -9.02
CA ALA A 127 0.30 16.88 -7.98
C ALA A 127 -0.52 16.77 -6.69
N GLN A 128 0.16 17.00 -5.58
CA GLN A 128 -0.31 16.86 -4.20
C GLN A 128 -1.64 17.60 -3.96
N ILE A 129 -2.66 16.85 -3.56
CA ILE A 129 -3.88 17.40 -2.95
C ILE A 129 -3.77 17.11 -1.46
N THR A 130 -3.76 18.18 -0.67
CA THR A 130 -3.68 18.15 0.79
C THR A 130 -4.96 17.54 1.36
N SER A 131 -4.93 16.23 1.59
CA SER A 131 -6.02 15.53 2.26
C SER A 131 -6.00 15.81 3.78
N PRO A 132 -7.15 16.06 4.44
CA PRO A 132 -7.21 16.44 5.86
C PRO A 132 -6.78 15.36 6.86
N TRP A 133 -6.48 14.15 6.40
CA TRP A 133 -6.21 12.97 7.22
C TRP A 133 -4.82 12.94 7.88
N HIS A 134 -3.99 13.96 7.67
CA HIS A 134 -2.57 13.96 8.08
C HIS A 134 -2.31 14.27 9.57
N ASN A 135 -3.33 14.48 10.40
CA ASN A 135 -3.13 14.92 11.78
C ASN A 135 -3.20 13.80 12.83
N ARG A 136 -2.82 12.56 12.50
CA ARG A 136 -2.63 11.51 13.50
C ARG A 136 -1.21 10.97 13.48
N THR A 137 -0.46 11.30 14.53
CA THR A 137 0.90 10.82 14.79
C THR A 137 0.90 9.30 14.87
N PHE A 138 1.54 8.65 13.90
CA PHE A 138 1.80 7.21 13.91
C PHE A 138 2.81 6.89 15.03
N ASN A 139 2.33 6.37 16.16
CA ASN A 139 3.21 5.83 17.20
C ASN A 139 3.75 4.47 16.77
N TYR A 140 4.92 4.46 16.13
CA TYR A 140 5.70 3.22 15.99
C TYR A 140 6.28 2.87 17.37
N GLY A 141 5.70 1.87 18.02
CA GLY A 141 6.28 1.20 19.18
C GLY A 141 7.49 0.35 18.76
N GLY A 142 8.59 1.00 18.38
CA GLY A 142 9.85 0.37 18.03
C GLY A 142 10.99 1.05 18.79
N ARG A 143 11.56 0.34 19.76
CA ARG A 143 12.71 0.76 20.56
C ARG A 143 13.93 0.95 19.64
N GLN A 144 14.41 2.17 19.43
CA GLN A 144 15.74 2.43 18.86
C GLN A 144 16.73 2.81 19.98
N PRO A 145 17.91 2.17 20.04
CA PRO A 145 19.01 2.64 20.87
C PRO A 145 19.87 3.64 20.09
N GLY A 146 20.16 4.79 20.71
CA GLY A 146 21.36 5.57 20.43
C GLY A 146 21.21 6.73 19.44
N GLU A 147 21.67 7.89 19.92
CA GLU A 147 22.29 8.99 19.16
C GLU A 147 21.36 9.90 18.34
N SER A 148 21.51 11.23 18.27
CA SER A 148 22.36 12.22 18.95
C SER A 148 21.75 13.59 18.61
N LYS A 149 21.96 14.59 19.49
CA LYS A 149 21.38 15.94 19.37
C LYS A 149 21.74 16.62 18.05
N GLN A 150 20.75 17.12 17.31
CA GLN A 150 20.97 18.09 16.25
C GLN A 150 20.26 19.41 16.57
N LYS A 151 21.09 20.46 16.50
CA LYS A 151 20.85 21.83 16.93
C LYS A 151 19.90 22.54 15.95
N ASN A 152 19.08 23.45 16.49
CA ASN A 152 18.31 24.44 15.73
C ASN A 152 19.22 25.15 14.73
N VAL A 153 18.84 25.12 13.45
CA VAL A 153 19.36 26.04 12.44
C VAL A 153 18.25 27.01 12.11
N GLU A 154 18.47 28.24 12.55
CA GLU A 154 17.71 29.45 12.30
C GLU A 154 17.85 29.83 10.81
N TYR A 155 16.73 30.01 10.11
CA TYR A 155 16.70 30.49 8.73
C TYR A 155 16.45 32.01 8.73
N PRO A 156 17.27 32.82 8.02
CA PRO A 156 17.05 34.26 7.96
C PRO A 156 15.94 34.62 6.96
N HIS A 157 15.10 35.55 7.38
CA HIS A 157 14.05 36.22 6.62
C HIS A 157 14.63 36.96 5.38
N CYS A 158 14.17 36.60 4.18
CA CYS A 158 14.41 37.41 2.97
C CYS A 158 13.34 38.50 2.84
N LEU A 159 13.77 39.76 2.99
CA LEU A 159 12.99 40.97 2.69
C LEU A 159 12.80 41.12 1.17
N LEU A 160 11.55 41.34 0.75
CA LEU A 160 11.20 41.76 -0.61
C LEU A 160 11.30 43.29 -0.73
N PRO A 161 11.82 43.85 -1.85
CA PRO A 161 11.70 45.29 -2.11
C PRO A 161 10.38 45.62 -2.82
N VAL A 162 9.70 46.65 -2.32
CA VAL A 162 8.58 47.32 -2.98
C VAL A 162 9.13 48.28 -4.04
N LYS A 163 8.53 48.28 -5.22
CA LYS A 163 8.63 49.36 -6.22
C LYS A 163 7.23 49.81 -6.58
#